data_AF-A0A4S4L6U4-F1
#
_entry.id   AF-A0A4S4L6U4-F1
#
_cell.length_a   1.000
_cell.length_b   1.000
_cell.length_c   1.000
_cell.angle_alpha   90.00
_cell.angle_beta   90.00
_cell.angle_gamma   90.00
#
_symmetry.space_group_name_H-M   'P 1'
#
loop_
_entity.id
_entity.type
_entity.pdbx_description
1 polymer ?
#
loop_
_entity_poly.entity_id
_entity_poly.type
_entity_poly.pdbx_seq_one_letter_code
_entity_poly.pdbx_strand_id
1 'polypeptide(L)'
;MADVTYNTSSFPSLTRTLSTLLLSSPTPPLLILAYKQRDPAERTLWDLLTRATGVRLAHVGSRAGAGGEPVEIWVGEPALDSDQH
;
A
#
# COMPACT_ATOMS: atom_id res chain seq x y z
N MET A 1 5.43 -2.80 -5.31
CA MET A 1 6.05 -1.47 -5.44
C MET A 1 7.11 -1.31 -4.35
N ALA A 2 8.17 -0.54 -4.59
CA ALA A 2 9.25 -0.31 -3.63
C ALA A 2 9.69 1.15 -3.64
N ASP A 3 9.89 1.75 -2.46
CA ASP A 3 10.43 3.11 -2.28
C ASP A 3 9.65 4.22 -3.03
N VAL A 4 8.32 4.09 -3.11
CA VAL A 4 7.44 5.06 -3.80
C VAL A 4 6.84 6.11 -2.86
N THR A 5 7.10 5.99 -1.55
CA THR A 5 6.40 6.73 -0.50
C THR A 5 7.08 8.05 -0.12
N TYR A 6 8.28 8.32 -0.64
CA TYR A 6 9.08 9.49 -0.23
C TYR A 6 8.57 10.84 -0.75
N ASN A 7 7.69 10.83 -1.76
CA ASN A 7 7.12 12.05 -2.32
C ASN A 7 5.61 12.09 -2.07
N THR A 8 5.21 12.69 -0.94
CA THR A 8 3.81 12.84 -0.54
C THR A 8 2.97 13.60 -1.56
N SER A 9 3.57 14.51 -2.35
CA SER A 9 2.87 15.20 -3.43
C SER A 9 2.40 14.28 -4.56
N SER A 10 3.01 13.10 -4.69
CA SER A 10 2.62 12.06 -5.67
C SER A 10 1.53 11.13 -5.15
N PHE A 11 1.13 11.23 -3.87
CA PHE A 11 0.13 10.32 -3.30
C PHE A 11 -1.22 10.37 -4.02
N PRO A 12 -1.76 11.54 -4.43
CA PRO A 12 -3.03 11.58 -5.15
C PRO A 12 -2.99 10.81 -6.48
N SER A 13 -1.93 11.00 -7.27
CA SER A 13 -1.79 10.32 -8.57
C SER A 13 -1.49 8.84 -8.41
N LEU A 14 -0.64 8.45 -7.45
CA LEU A 14 -0.34 7.06 -7.13
C LEU A 14 -1.60 6.32 -6.68
N THR A 15 -2.36 6.91 -5.76
CA THR A 15 -3.60 6.33 -5.23
C THR A 15 -4.61 6.14 -6.35
N ARG A 16 -4.79 7.13 -7.23
CA ARG A 16 -5.68 7.03 -8.39
C ARG A 16 -5.27 5.88 -9.33
N THR A 17 -4.00 5.76 -9.66
CA THR A 17 -3.50 4.68 -10.52
C THR A 17 -3.76 3.31 -9.88
N LEU A 18 -3.51 3.17 -8.59
CA LEU A 18 -3.76 1.92 -7.86
C LEU A 18 -5.25 1.61 -7.77
N SER A 19 -6.12 2.59 -7.52
CA SER A 19 -7.57 2.40 -7.58
C SER A 19 -8.00 1.85 -8.95
N THR A 20 -7.50 2.41 -10.04
CA THR A 20 -7.82 1.91 -11.38
C THR A 20 -7.37 0.47 -11.57
N LEU A 21 -6.12 0.13 -11.21
CA LEU A 21 -5.59 -1.22 -11.40
C LEU A 21 -6.27 -2.27 -10.51
N LEU A 22 -6.57 -1.91 -9.27
CA LEU A 22 -7.14 -2.84 -8.28
C LEU A 22 -8.64 -3.04 -8.49
N LEU A 23 -9.37 -2.00 -8.92
CA LEU A 23 -10.84 -2.07 -9.04
C LEU A 23 -11.33 -2.43 -10.45
N SER A 24 -10.48 -2.34 -11.48
CA SER A 24 -10.89 -2.64 -12.86
C SER A 24 -10.71 -4.11 -13.26
N SER A 25 -10.12 -4.94 -12.40
CA SER A 25 -9.90 -6.36 -12.69
C SER A 25 -10.91 -7.23 -11.94
N PRO A 26 -11.58 -8.20 -12.61
CA PRO A 26 -12.41 -9.20 -11.94
C PRO A 26 -11.60 -10.13 -11.03
N THR A 27 -10.29 -10.23 -11.25
CA THR A 27 -9.33 -10.89 -10.37
C THR A 27 -8.31 -9.84 -9.92
N PRO A 28 -8.63 -9.09 -8.87
CA PRO A 28 -7.85 -7.93 -8.52
C PRO A 28 -6.46 -8.35 -7.99
N PRO A 29 -5.37 -7.71 -8.43
CA PRO A 29 -4.02 -8.17 -8.14
C PRO A 29 -3.64 -7.96 -6.67
N LEU A 30 -2.72 -8.80 -6.18
CA LEU A 30 -2.10 -8.63 -4.86
C LEU A 30 -1.22 -7.38 -4.84
N LEU A 31 -1.44 -6.49 -3.89
CA LEU A 31 -0.58 -5.32 -3.68
C LEU A 31 0.52 -5.66 -2.68
N ILE A 32 1.77 -5.64 -3.13
CA ILE A 32 2.95 -5.74 -2.25
C ILE A 32 3.64 -4.38 -2.20
N LEU A 33 3.81 -3.81 -1.01
CA LEU A 33 4.47 -2.54 -0.76
C LEU A 33 5.71 -2.76 0.12
N ALA A 34 6.88 -2.48 -0.44
CA ALA A 34 8.12 -2.38 0.32
C ALA A 34 8.37 -0.92 0.69
N TYR A 35 8.47 -0.66 1.99
CA TYR A 35 8.62 0.67 2.58
C TYR A 35 9.93 0.76 3.35
N LYS A 36 10.66 1.86 3.19
CA LYS A 36 11.80 2.21 4.03
C LYS A 36 11.45 3.50 4.73
N GLN A 37 11.38 3.49 6.06
CA GLN A 37 11.03 4.67 6.82
C GLN A 37 12.07 5.77 6.64
N ARG A 38 11.60 6.93 6.16
CA ARG A 38 12.37 8.19 6.14
C ARG A 38 11.65 9.26 6.95
N ASP A 39 10.33 9.31 6.80
CA ASP A 39 9.44 10.16 7.57
C ASP A 39 8.19 9.35 7.95
N PRO A 40 7.81 9.25 9.23
CA PRO A 40 6.57 8.61 9.66
C PRO A 40 5.31 9.10 8.93
N ALA A 41 5.28 10.36 8.48
CA ALA A 41 4.17 10.94 7.73
C ALA A 41 3.91 10.25 6.37
N GLU A 42 4.91 9.56 5.81
CA GLU A 42 4.75 8.75 4.60
C GLU A 42 3.70 7.66 4.79
N ARG A 43 3.48 7.20 6.03
CA ARG A 43 2.47 6.20 6.38
C ARG A 43 1.02 6.64 6.11
N THR A 44 0.79 7.93 5.88
CA THR A 44 -0.53 8.44 5.46
C THR A 44 -1.02 7.82 4.15
N LEU A 45 -0.12 7.30 3.29
CA LEU A 45 -0.51 6.58 2.07
C LEU A 45 -1.39 5.34 2.36
N TRP A 46 -1.21 4.67 3.49
CA TRP A 46 -1.96 3.46 3.85
C TRP A 46 -3.43 3.78 4.04
N ASP A 47 -3.70 4.88 4.74
CA ASP A 47 -5.06 5.35 4.95
C ASP A 47 -5.68 5.87 3.66
N LEU A 48 -4.89 6.53 2.80
CA LEU A 48 -5.35 6.98 1.48
C LEU A 48 -5.75 5.80 0.60
N LEU A 49 -4.94 4.73 0.58
CA LEU A 49 -5.25 3.50 -0.15
C LEU A 49 -6.51 2.84 0.41
N THR A 50 -6.61 2.72 1.73
CA THR A 50 -7.80 2.16 2.39
C THR A 50 -9.06 2.94 2.01
N ARG A 51 -9.01 4.28 2.06
CA ARG A 51 -10.16 5.14 1.69
C ARG A 51 -10.50 5.08 0.19
N ALA A 52 -9.51 5.00 -0.69
CA ALA A 52 -9.71 5.08 -2.13
C ALA A 52 -9.99 3.74 -2.81
N THR A 53 -9.67 2.61 -2.16
CA THR A 53 -9.75 1.27 -2.75
C THR A 53 -10.42 0.22 -1.86
N GLY A 54 -10.60 0.51 -0.56
CA GLY A 54 -11.01 -0.50 0.43
C GLY A 54 -9.90 -1.48 0.82
N VAL A 55 -8.74 -1.46 0.16
CA VAL A 55 -7.62 -2.36 0.44
C VAL A 55 -6.97 -1.97 1.75
N ARG A 56 -6.93 -2.94 2.68
CA ARG A 56 -6.22 -2.79 3.95
C ARG A 56 -4.83 -3.42 3.82
N LEU A 57 -3.80 -2.64 4.12
CA LEU A 57 -2.42 -3.12 4.14
C LEU A 57 -2.13 -3.83 5.47
N ALA A 58 -1.81 -5.11 5.40
CA ALA A 58 -1.30 -5.90 6.51
C ALA A 58 0.23 -5.82 6.55
N HIS A 59 0.80 -5.51 7.71
CA HIS A 59 2.25 -5.57 7.92
C HIS A 59 2.68 -7.04 8.04
N VAL A 60 3.58 -7.49 7.16
CA VAL A 60 4.01 -8.91 7.13
C VAL A 60 5.45 -9.12 7.59
N GLY A 61 6.23 -8.05 7.72
CA GLY A 61 7.57 -8.16 8.28
C GLY A 61 8.35 -6.86 8.24
N SER A 62 9.27 -6.71 9.20
CA SER A 62 10.19 -5.59 9.28
C SER A 62 11.61 -6.05 9.57
N ARG A 63 12.58 -5.27 9.10
CA ARG A 63 14.00 -5.42 9.42
C ARG A 63 14.60 -4.05 9.70
N ALA A 64 15.60 -3.98 10.57
CA ALA A 64 16.37 -2.77 10.76
C ALA A 64 17.08 -2.39 9.45
N GLY A 65 16.88 -1.14 8.99
CA GLY A 65 17.63 -0.58 7.88
C GLY A 65 19.04 -0.17 8.31
N ALA A 66 19.90 0.13 7.33
CA ALA A 66 21.29 0.55 7.59
C ALA A 66 21.42 1.81 8.47
N GLY A 67 20.37 2.65 8.54
CA GLY A 67 20.31 3.84 9.38
C GLY A 67 19.51 3.66 10.68
N GLY A 68 19.19 2.43 11.07
CA GLY A 68 18.36 2.12 12.26
C GLY A 68 16.86 2.14 12.00
N GLU A 69 16.38 3.03 11.14
CA GLU A 69 14.97 3.08 10.73
C GLU A 69 14.52 1.80 9.99
N PRO A 70 13.28 1.34 10.19
CA PRO A 70 12.81 0.06 9.68
C PRO A 70 12.63 0.07 8.15
N VAL A 71 12.91 -1.09 7.56
CA VAL A 71 12.43 -1.51 6.24
C VAL A 71 11.32 -2.52 6.46
N GLU A 72 10.16 -2.27 5.87
CA GLU A 72 8.92 -3.00 6.11
C GLU A 72 8.35 -3.54 4.81
N ILE A 73 7.67 -4.69 4.89
CA ILE A 73 6.85 -5.24 3.82
C ILE A 73 5.40 -5.22 4.27
N TRP A 74 4.55 -4.72 3.39
CA TRP A 74 3.11 -4.62 3.56
C TRP A 74 2.41 -5.30 2.41
N VAL A 75 1.35 -6.04 2.71
CA VAL A 75 0.55 -6.77 1.73
C VAL A 75 -0.89 -6.29 1.80
N GLY A 76 -1.47 -5.94 0.66
CA GLY A 76 -2.83 -5.47 0.52
C GLY A 76 -3.61 -6.40 -0.40
N GLU A 77 -4.70 -6.93 0.13
CA GLU A 77 -5.68 -7.67 -0.65
C GLU A 77 -6.93 -6.80 -0.84
N PRO A 78 -7.46 -6.73 -2.07
CA PRO A 78 -8.79 -6.21 -2.34
C PRO A 78 -9.80 -6.99 -1.53
N ALA A 79 -10.77 -6.32 -0.91
CA ALA A 79 -11.90 -6.99 -0.30
C ALA A 79 -12.67 -7.72 -1.41
N LEU A 80 -12.36 -9.01 -1.60
CA LEU A 80 -13.21 -9.88 -2.39
C LEU A 80 -14.48 -10.05 -1.58
N ASP A 81 -15.61 -9.56 -2.08
CA ASP A 81 -16.93 -9.94 -1.57
C ASP A 81 -16.99 -11.47 -1.61
N SER A 82 -16.72 -12.08 -0.47
CA SER A 82 -16.64 -13.53 -0.28
C SER A 82 -17.99 -14.04 0.24
N ASP A 83 -19.09 -13.47 -0.24
CA ASP A 83 -20.45 -13.72 0.27
C ASP A 83 -21.49 -13.82 -0.85
N GLN A 84 -21.18 -14.60 -1.89
CA GLN A 84 -22.21 -15.19 -2.76
C GLN A 84 -21.78 -16.61 -3.13
N HIS A 85 -22.14 -17.60 -2.30
CA HIS A 85 -22.54 -18.97 -2.69
C HIS A 85 -23.26 -19.64 -1.51
#